data_AF-A0A6B3MU39-F1
#
_entry.id   AF-A0A6B3MU39-F1
#
_cell.length_a   1.000
_cell.length_b   1.000
_cell.length_c   1.000
_cell.angle_alpha   90.00
_cell.angle_beta   90.00
_cell.angle_gamma   90.00
#
_symmetry.space_group_name_H-M   'P 1'
#
loop_
_entity.id
_entity.type
_entity.pdbx_description
1 polymer ?
#
loop_
_entity_poly.entity_id
_entity_poly.type
_entity_poly.pdbx_seq_one_letter_code
_entity_poly.pdbx_strand_id
1 'polypeptide(L)'
;MFIFRAGVVLDELRTHAPEIIAPLEEKGVAAYAELEKKSIDYALMEKTQLAYVLPASFGWDDLGDWNALERLHNGDAKNVAMANHVELDTQGAIVYSSSDDEVIVTIGLDDVLVVRDRNATLIAKKDRTQDIKQAIKILKDNSLLQDFL
;
A
#
# COMPACT_ATOMS: atom_id res chain seq x y z
N MET A 1 -3.58 -12.16 7.08
CA MET A 1 -2.33 -12.84 7.51
C MET A 1 -2.59 -14.33 7.59
N PHE A 2 -1.62 -15.18 7.22
CA PHE A 2 -1.78 -16.63 7.25
C PHE A 2 -0.65 -17.29 8.04
N ILE A 3 -1.00 -18.34 8.77
CA ILE A 3 -0.05 -19.22 9.46
C ILE A 3 -0.48 -20.65 9.13
N PHE A 4 0.43 -21.43 8.53
CA PHE A 4 0.17 -22.81 8.16
C PHE A 4 1.46 -23.63 8.15
N ARG A 5 1.31 -24.94 8.24
CA ARG A 5 2.43 -25.87 8.03
C ARG A 5 2.72 -25.98 6.53
N ALA A 6 3.99 -25.90 6.15
CA ALA A 6 4.43 -25.95 4.74
C ALA A 6 3.87 -27.18 3.99
N GLY A 7 3.93 -28.38 4.58
CA GLY A 7 3.38 -29.58 3.94
C GLY A 7 1.87 -29.47 3.65
N VAL A 8 1.10 -28.96 4.61
CA VAL A 8 -0.36 -28.84 4.48
C VAL A 8 -0.72 -27.85 3.37
N VAL A 9 -0.07 -26.69 3.32
CA VAL A 9 -0.36 -25.72 2.25
C VAL A 9 0.01 -26.25 0.87
N LEU A 10 1.10 -27.01 0.75
CA LEU A 10 1.50 -27.62 -0.52
C LEU A 10 0.49 -28.68 -0.97
N ASP A 11 0.00 -29.53 -0.06
CA ASP A 11 -1.02 -30.54 -0.37
C ASP A 11 -2.35 -29.88 -0.79
N GLU A 12 -2.77 -28.82 -0.09
CA GLU A 12 -3.97 -28.07 -0.43
C GLU A 12 -3.81 -27.32 -1.77
N LEU A 13 -2.62 -26.78 -2.09
CA LEU A 13 -2.33 -26.16 -3.39
C LEU A 13 -2.37 -27.17 -4.53
N ARG A 14 -1.86 -28.40 -4.35
CA ARG A 14 -1.96 -29.47 -5.36
C ARG A 14 -3.41 -29.81 -5.68
N THR A 15 -4.31 -29.67 -4.70
CA THR A 15 -5.74 -29.93 -4.87
C THR A 15 -6.50 -28.75 -5.48
N HIS A 16 -6.24 -27.54 -4.99
CA HIS A 16 -7.08 -26.36 -5.28
C HIS A 16 -6.49 -25.38 -6.28
N ALA A 17 -5.18 -25.44 -6.52
CA ALA A 17 -4.46 -24.62 -7.48
C ALA A 17 -3.32 -25.40 -8.20
N PRO A 18 -3.60 -26.58 -8.80
CA PRO A 18 -2.61 -27.37 -9.52
C PRO A 18 -1.93 -26.57 -10.65
N GLU A 19 -2.66 -25.62 -11.25
CA GLU A 19 -2.15 -24.72 -12.28
C GLU A 19 -1.00 -23.82 -11.79
N ILE A 20 -0.90 -23.59 -10.49
CA ILE A 20 0.17 -22.80 -9.87
C ILE A 20 1.29 -23.70 -9.37
N ILE A 21 0.96 -24.75 -8.60
CA ILE A 21 1.99 -25.52 -7.88
C ILE A 21 2.74 -26.50 -8.77
N ALA A 22 2.09 -27.11 -9.78
CA ALA A 22 2.77 -28.10 -10.63
C ALA A 22 3.92 -27.50 -11.45
N PRO A 23 3.76 -26.32 -12.11
CA PRO A 23 4.89 -25.67 -12.78
C PRO A 23 6.02 -25.26 -11.82
N LEU A 24 5.67 -24.82 -10.61
CA LEU A 24 6.65 -24.44 -9.58
C LEU A 24 7.44 -25.65 -9.05
N GLU A 25 6.81 -26.81 -8.92
CA GLU A 25 7.49 -28.05 -8.53
C GLU A 25 8.42 -28.57 -9.64
N GLU A 26 8.02 -28.41 -10.91
CA GLU A 26 8.81 -28.86 -12.07
C GLU A 26 9.99 -27.94 -12.38
N LYS A 27 9.74 -26.63 -12.47
CA LYS A 27 10.70 -25.63 -12.99
C LYS A 27 11.24 -24.70 -11.91
N GLY A 28 10.73 -24.79 -10.68
CA GLY A 28 11.09 -23.86 -9.61
C GLY A 28 10.76 -22.41 -9.99
N VAL A 29 11.70 -21.51 -9.70
CA VAL A 29 11.56 -20.07 -9.96
C VAL A 29 11.33 -19.76 -11.46
N ALA A 30 11.83 -20.61 -12.37
CA ALA A 30 11.69 -20.37 -13.81
C ALA A 30 10.22 -20.41 -14.29
N ALA A 31 9.30 -21.05 -13.54
CA ALA A 31 7.88 -21.06 -13.88
C ALA A 31 7.19 -19.69 -13.73
N TYR A 32 7.74 -18.76 -12.95
CA TYR A 32 7.05 -17.51 -12.60
C TYR A 32 6.57 -16.68 -13.81
N ALA A 33 7.30 -16.72 -14.92
CA ALA A 33 6.92 -16.00 -16.13
C ALA A 33 5.68 -16.58 -16.83
N GLU A 34 5.34 -17.84 -16.56
CA GLU A 34 4.24 -18.58 -17.17
C GLU A 34 2.98 -18.60 -16.27
N LEU A 35 3.12 -18.22 -15.00
CA LEU A 35 2.04 -18.28 -14.02
C LEU A 35 1.04 -17.12 -14.16
N GLU A 36 -0.24 -17.43 -14.02
CA GLU A 36 -1.27 -16.41 -13.90
C GLU A 36 -1.13 -15.68 -12.54
N LYS A 37 -1.24 -14.34 -12.58
CA LYS A 37 -1.22 -13.53 -11.37
C LYS A 37 -2.51 -13.74 -10.58
N LYS A 38 -2.42 -14.47 -9.46
CA LYS A 38 -3.55 -14.77 -8.58
C LYS A 38 -3.14 -14.64 -7.12
N SER A 39 -3.99 -14.06 -6.27
CA SER A 39 -3.72 -14.01 -4.84
C SER A 39 -3.93 -15.38 -4.19
N ILE A 40 -3.27 -15.63 -3.06
CA ILE A 40 -3.46 -16.86 -2.27
C ILE A 40 -4.88 -16.97 -1.73
N ASP A 41 -5.56 -15.85 -1.52
CA ASP A 41 -6.97 -15.82 -1.08
C ASP A 41 -7.86 -16.55 -2.09
N TYR A 42 -7.78 -16.15 -3.37
CA TYR A 42 -8.54 -16.77 -4.47
C TYR A 42 -7.99 -18.12 -4.90
N ALA A 43 -6.66 -18.30 -4.85
CA ALA A 43 -6.05 -19.56 -5.25
C ALA A 43 -6.41 -20.69 -4.28
N LEU A 44 -6.45 -20.39 -2.98
CA LEU A 44 -6.48 -21.39 -1.92
C LEU A 44 -7.48 -21.10 -0.79
N MET A 45 -7.42 -19.92 -0.16
CA MET A 45 -8.10 -19.69 1.14
C MET A 45 -9.62 -19.70 1.03
N GLU A 46 -10.19 -19.30 -0.10
CA GLU A 46 -11.64 -19.39 -0.35
C GLU A 46 -12.13 -20.82 -0.62
N LYS A 47 -11.21 -21.77 -0.88
CA LYS A 47 -11.55 -23.14 -1.33
C LYS A 47 -11.28 -24.20 -0.25
N THR A 48 -10.19 -24.03 0.50
CA THR A 48 -9.77 -24.99 1.52
C THR A 48 -10.84 -25.18 2.58
N GLN A 49 -11.03 -26.42 3.02
CA GLN A 49 -11.92 -26.78 4.14
C GLN A 49 -11.18 -26.85 5.48
N LEU A 50 -9.87 -26.56 5.49
CA LEU A 50 -9.00 -26.65 6.67
C LEU A 50 -8.75 -25.28 7.34
N ALA A 51 -9.43 -24.23 6.88
CA ALA A 51 -9.25 -22.88 7.41
C ALA A 51 -9.87 -22.72 8.80
N TYR A 52 -9.11 -22.08 9.69
CA TYR A 52 -9.57 -21.59 10.99
C TYR A 52 -9.24 -20.10 11.10
N VAL A 53 -10.12 -19.34 11.75
CA VAL A 53 -9.93 -17.90 11.98
C VAL A 53 -9.74 -17.65 13.47
N LEU A 54 -8.65 -16.97 13.81
CA LEU A 54 -8.40 -16.49 15.17
C LEU A 54 -8.76 -15.00 15.23
N PRO A 55 -9.76 -14.59 16.04
CA PRO A 55 -10.05 -13.18 16.22
C PRO A 55 -8.86 -12.49 16.89
N ALA A 56 -8.49 -11.32 16.38
CA ALA A 56 -7.41 -10.49 16.90
C ALA A 56 -7.98 -9.23 17.54
N SER A 57 -7.45 -8.86 18.72
CA SER A 57 -7.87 -7.67 19.47
C SER A 57 -6.70 -6.68 19.62
N PHE A 58 -6.17 -6.23 18.49
CA PHE A 58 -5.16 -5.17 18.42
C PHE A 58 -5.52 -4.21 17.28
N GLY A 59 -5.05 -2.96 17.36
CA GLY A 59 -5.19 -1.99 16.27
C GLY A 59 -4.45 -2.50 15.04
N TRP A 60 -5.17 -2.73 13.95
CA TRP A 60 -4.61 -3.17 12.68
C TRP A 60 -5.23 -2.36 11.56
N ASP A 61 -4.38 -1.88 10.66
CA ASP A 61 -4.74 -1.19 9.42
C ASP A 61 -3.79 -1.68 8.34
N ASP A 62 -4.29 -1.90 7.11
CA ASP A 62 -3.48 -2.37 5.99
C ASP A 62 -2.63 -1.25 5.37
N LEU A 63 -2.81 -0.01 5.85
CA LEU A 63 -2.15 1.21 5.35
C LEU A 63 -2.21 1.28 3.82
N GLY A 64 -3.33 0.85 3.24
CA GLY A 64 -3.51 0.77 1.78
C GLY A 64 -3.60 2.13 1.09
N ASP A 65 -3.69 3.22 1.86
CA ASP A 65 -3.80 4.59 1.37
C ASP A 65 -3.29 5.61 2.41
N TRP A 66 -2.84 6.78 1.96
CA TRP A 66 -2.39 7.89 2.78
C TRP A 66 -3.44 8.36 3.79
N ASN A 67 -4.73 8.25 3.44
CA ASN A 67 -5.84 8.54 4.36
C ASN A 67 -5.82 7.66 5.63
N ALA A 68 -5.09 6.53 5.62
CA ALA A 68 -4.93 5.70 6.81
C ALA A 68 -4.13 6.37 7.92
N LEU A 69 -3.26 7.34 7.60
CA LEU A 69 -2.48 8.05 8.60
C LEU A 69 -3.35 8.86 9.56
N GLU A 70 -4.50 9.35 9.11
CA GLU A 70 -5.47 10.02 9.99
C GLU A 70 -6.03 9.09 11.05
N ARG A 71 -6.25 7.82 10.71
CA ARG A 71 -6.77 6.82 11.65
C ARG A 71 -5.73 6.43 12.71
N LEU A 72 -4.44 6.60 12.40
CA LEU A 72 -3.35 6.39 13.34
C LEU A 72 -3.09 7.62 14.22
N HIS A 73 -3.58 8.79 13.83
CA HIS A 73 -3.40 10.02 14.56
C HIS A 73 -4.50 10.18 15.62
N ASN A 74 -4.22 9.74 16.85
CA ASN A 74 -5.16 9.79 17.98
C ASN A 74 -5.26 11.18 18.65
N GLY A 75 -5.00 12.26 17.92
CA GLY A 75 -4.93 13.62 18.47
C GLY A 75 -6.11 14.50 18.05
N ASP A 76 -6.35 15.58 18.81
CA ASP A 76 -7.34 16.63 18.48
C ASP A 76 -6.84 17.59 17.38
N ALA A 77 -5.74 17.27 16.69
CA ALA A 77 -5.14 18.12 15.68
C ALA A 77 -6.00 18.15 14.40
N LYS A 78 -6.12 19.33 13.78
CA LYS A 78 -6.89 19.54 12.55
C LYS A 78 -6.24 18.93 11.30
N ASN A 79 -4.92 18.72 11.36
CA ASN A 79 -4.09 18.21 10.29
C ASN A 79 -3.17 17.12 10.84
N VAL A 80 -2.77 16.18 10.00
CA VAL A 80 -1.77 15.16 10.33
C VAL A 80 -0.45 15.57 9.69
N ALA A 81 0.51 15.98 10.51
CA ALA A 81 1.84 16.41 10.04
C ALA A 81 2.94 15.45 10.52
N MET A 82 3.66 14.89 9.57
CA MET A 82 4.90 14.13 9.71
C MET A 82 6.02 14.88 8.97
N ALA A 83 6.16 16.17 9.29
CA ALA A 83 7.09 17.12 8.69
C ALA A 83 7.21 18.36 9.59
N ASN A 84 8.23 19.20 9.36
CA ASN A 84 8.16 20.58 9.83
C ASN A 84 7.11 21.32 9.00
N HIS A 85 5.92 21.51 9.56
CA HIS A 85 4.77 22.05 8.85
C HIS A 85 4.31 23.37 9.49
N VAL A 86 4.19 24.41 8.67
CA VAL A 86 3.57 25.68 9.03
C VAL A 86 2.25 25.79 8.27
N GLU A 87 1.19 26.07 9.00
CA GLU A 87 -0.16 26.16 8.45
C GLU A 87 -0.80 27.51 8.73
N LEU A 88 -1.47 28.05 7.71
CA LEU A 88 -2.37 29.20 7.81
C LEU A 88 -3.68 28.80 7.13
N ASP A 89 -4.80 28.84 7.85
CA ASP A 89 -6.11 28.48 7.31
C ASP A 89 -6.12 27.14 6.53
N THR A 90 -5.42 26.13 7.05
CA THR A 90 -5.38 24.78 6.45
C THR A 90 -6.08 23.77 7.36
N GLN A 91 -6.94 22.92 6.81
CA GLN A 91 -7.71 21.93 7.58
C GLN A 91 -7.80 20.58 6.87
N GLY A 92 -7.86 19.49 7.65
CA GLY A 92 -8.00 18.13 7.13
C GLY A 92 -6.82 17.68 6.27
N ALA A 93 -5.66 18.32 6.36
CA ALA A 93 -4.49 18.03 5.55
C ALA A 93 -3.63 16.89 6.13
N ILE A 94 -3.03 16.10 5.26
CA ILE A 94 -1.97 15.14 5.58
C ILE A 94 -0.69 15.66 4.96
N VAL A 95 0.31 15.95 5.78
CA VAL A 95 1.58 16.55 5.36
C VAL A 95 2.73 15.64 5.76
N TYR A 96 3.54 15.23 4.80
CA TYR A 96 4.69 14.35 5.01
C TYR A 96 5.94 14.91 4.33
N SER A 97 7.07 14.81 5.03
CA SER A 97 8.40 15.06 4.49
C SER A 97 9.32 13.90 4.88
N SER A 98 10.13 13.41 3.94
CA SER A 98 11.18 12.44 4.26
C SER A 98 12.45 13.07 4.86
N SER A 99 12.51 14.40 4.92
CA SER A 99 13.62 15.17 5.46
C SER A 99 13.15 16.12 6.56
N ASP A 100 13.84 16.10 7.70
CA ASP A 100 13.65 17.03 8.81
C ASP A 100 14.30 18.41 8.56
N ASP A 101 15.06 18.57 7.47
CA ASP A 101 15.68 19.86 7.08
C ASP A 101 14.77 20.69 6.15
N GLU A 102 13.63 20.15 5.75
CA GLU A 102 12.67 20.82 4.88
C GLU A 102 11.48 21.36 5.70
N VAL A 103 10.90 22.48 5.25
CA VAL A 103 9.66 23.03 5.80
C VAL A 103 8.58 23.03 4.71
N ILE A 104 7.39 22.58 5.07
CA ILE A 104 6.21 22.66 4.22
C ILE A 104 5.32 23.76 4.79
N VAL A 105 4.88 24.68 3.94
CA VAL A 105 3.95 25.76 4.32
C VAL A 105 2.67 25.62 3.52
N THR A 106 1.52 25.54 4.20
CA THR A 106 0.20 25.47 3.56
C THR A 106 -0.64 26.69 3.95
N ILE A 107 -1.33 27.27 2.97
CA ILE A 107 -2.17 28.45 3.18
C ILE A 107 -3.51 28.26 2.47
N GLY A 108 -4.62 28.28 3.21
CA GLY A 108 -5.98 28.24 2.64
C GLY A 108 -6.33 26.91 1.96
N LEU A 109 -5.82 25.77 2.46
CA LEU A 109 -6.03 24.46 1.85
C LEU A 109 -6.92 23.58 2.73
N ASP A 110 -7.87 22.89 2.11
CA ASP A 110 -8.74 21.93 2.79
C ASP A 110 -8.61 20.54 2.18
N ASP A 111 -8.54 19.50 3.01
CA ASP A 111 -8.56 18.09 2.63
C ASP A 111 -7.51 17.73 1.58
N VAL A 112 -6.27 18.14 1.80
CA VAL A 112 -5.13 17.89 0.90
C VAL A 112 -4.14 16.90 1.47
N LEU A 113 -3.56 16.09 0.60
CA LEU A 113 -2.36 15.31 0.85
C LEU A 113 -1.18 16.06 0.23
N VAL A 114 -0.16 16.35 1.04
CA VAL A 114 1.12 16.91 0.63
C VAL A 114 2.23 15.96 1.07
N VAL A 115 2.94 15.37 0.11
CA VAL A 115 4.03 14.44 0.36
C VAL A 115 5.26 14.96 -0.36
N ARG A 116 6.32 15.24 0.39
CA ARG A 116 7.63 15.61 -0.13
C ARG A 116 8.59 14.46 0.15
N ASP A 117 9.15 13.89 -0.90
CA ASP A 117 10.22 12.89 -0.77
C ASP A 117 11.32 13.19 -1.77
N ARG A 118 12.55 13.42 -1.28
CA ARG A 118 13.72 13.70 -2.10
C ARG A 118 13.44 14.83 -3.12
N ASN A 119 13.39 14.48 -4.40
CA ASN A 119 13.20 15.42 -5.51
C ASN A 119 11.75 15.50 -6.00
N ALA A 120 10.83 14.75 -5.41
CA ALA A 120 9.43 14.67 -5.82
C ALA A 120 8.51 15.29 -4.76
N THR A 121 7.48 15.97 -5.24
CA THR A 121 6.40 16.47 -4.40
C THR A 121 5.07 16.01 -5.00
N LEU A 122 4.29 15.29 -4.20
CA LEU A 122 2.92 14.94 -4.52
C LEU A 122 1.99 15.88 -3.75
N ILE A 123 1.07 16.50 -4.48
CA ILE A 123 -0.04 17.27 -3.92
C ILE A 123 -1.32 16.75 -4.53
N ALA A 124 -2.25 16.31 -3.70
CA ALA A 124 -3.53 15.78 -4.15
C ALA A 124 -4.64 16.19 -3.19
N LYS A 125 -5.88 16.21 -3.66
CA LYS A 125 -7.03 16.13 -2.76
C LYS A 125 -7.08 14.72 -2.15
N LYS A 126 -7.46 14.62 -0.88
CA LYS A 126 -7.53 13.35 -0.15
C LYS A 126 -8.53 12.36 -0.73
N ASP A 127 -9.58 12.82 -1.39
CA ASP A 127 -10.54 11.98 -2.11
C ASP A 127 -10.04 11.48 -3.48
N ARG A 128 -8.82 11.86 -3.87
CA ARG A 128 -8.16 11.48 -5.13
C ARG A 128 -6.89 10.65 -4.93
N THR A 129 -6.62 10.17 -3.72
CA THR A 129 -5.40 9.39 -3.42
C THR A 129 -5.28 8.11 -4.24
N GLN A 130 -6.40 7.49 -4.65
CA GLN A 130 -6.39 6.34 -5.56
C GLN A 130 -5.73 6.62 -6.92
N ASP A 131 -5.73 7.88 -7.37
CA ASP A 131 -5.18 8.28 -8.66
C ASP A 131 -3.66 8.41 -8.65
N ILE A 132 -3.02 8.33 -7.48
CA ILE A 132 -1.56 8.33 -7.35
C ILE A 132 -0.96 7.22 -8.22
N LYS A 133 -1.63 6.05 -8.33
CA LYS A 133 -1.20 4.96 -9.21
C LYS A 133 -1.16 5.38 -10.68
N GLN A 134 -2.12 6.20 -11.12
CA GLN A 134 -2.13 6.74 -12.48
C GLN A 134 -1.03 7.79 -12.67
N ALA A 135 -0.81 8.67 -11.69
CA ALA A 135 0.28 9.64 -11.73
C ALA A 135 1.66 8.95 -11.83
N ILE A 136 1.89 7.90 -11.02
CA ILE A 136 3.11 7.08 -11.08
C ILE A 136 3.28 6.46 -12.48
N LYS A 137 2.20 5.96 -13.08
CA LYS A 137 2.27 5.41 -14.44
C LYS A 137 2.70 6.47 -15.46
N ILE A 138 2.11 7.66 -15.40
CA ILE A 138 2.47 8.78 -16.29
C ILE A 138 3.95 9.18 -16.13
N LEU A 139 4.45 9.22 -14.89
CA LEU A 139 5.86 9.50 -14.61
C LEU A 139 6.78 8.42 -15.19
N LYS A 140 6.41 7.13 -15.04
CA LYS A 140 7.18 6.01 -15.62
C LYS A 140 7.22 6.06 -17.14
N ASP A 141 6.15 6.49 -17.79
CA ASP A 141 6.06 6.55 -19.24
C ASP A 141 6.83 7.77 -19.82
N ASN A 142 7.26 8.72 -18.97
CA ASN A 142 8.04 9.88 -19.37
C ASN A 142 9.53 9.71 -19.01
N SER A 143 10.37 9.45 -20.01
CA SER A 143 11.81 9.21 -19.84
C SER A 143 12.58 10.34 -19.16
N LEU A 144 12.08 11.59 -19.20
CA LEU A 144 12.72 12.73 -18.54
C LEU A 144 12.40 12.80 -17.04
N LEU A 145 11.37 12.07 -16.58
CA LEU A 145 10.86 12.14 -15.21
C LEU A 145 11.10 10.85 -14.41
N GLN A 146 11.66 9.81 -15.05
CA GLN A 146 11.91 8.52 -14.39
C GLN A 146 12.85 8.62 -13.19
N ASP A 147 13.83 9.53 -13.23
CA ASP A 147 14.81 9.72 -12.14
C ASP A 147 14.19 10.33 -10.86
N PHE A 148 12.92 10.76 -10.92
CA PHE A 148 12.18 11.32 -9.78
C PHE A 148 11.25 10.31 -9.08
N LEU A 149 11.23 9.05 -9.53
CA LEU A 149 10.54 7.93 -8.85
C LEU A 149 11.51 7.21 -7.90
#